data_AF-A0A918F7E4-F1
#
_entry.id   AF-A0A918F7E4-F1
#
_cell.length_a   1.000
_cell.length_b   1.000
_cell.length_c   1.000
_cell.angle_alpha   90.00
_cell.angle_beta   90.00
_cell.angle_gamma   90.00
#
_symmetry.space_group_name_H-M   'P 1'
#
loop_
_entity.id
_entity.type
_entity.pdbx_description
1 polymer ?
#
loop_
_entity_poly.entity_id
_entity_poly.type
_entity_poly.pdbx_seq_one_letter_code
_entity_poly.pdbx_strand_id
1 'polypeptide(L)'
;MITDMSERPHDGRLSQLWEEHMRALFPAGFRGVDFEGVDLILLDADVAALVQRELDGGLGDEGVAILWACIARLDKILPLIGDDYCTSYYARLRMMAGIVAARYMPSAI
;
A
#
# COMPACT_ATOMS: atom_id res chain seq x y z
N MET A 1 -32.99 13.71 11.29
CA MET A 1 -32.00 12.68 11.65
C MET A 1 -31.37 12.19 10.37
N ILE A 2 -30.15 12.63 10.07
CA ILE A 2 -29.31 12.01 9.04
C ILE A 2 -28.03 11.63 9.77
N THR A 3 -27.75 10.34 9.72
CA THR A 3 -26.71 9.65 10.47
C THR A 3 -25.36 10.29 10.21
N ASP A 4 -24.65 10.53 11.31
CA ASP A 4 -23.25 10.89 11.38
C ASP A 4 -22.42 9.97 10.48
N MET A 5 -21.98 10.49 9.33
CA MET A 5 -20.87 9.97 8.55
C MET A 5 -19.61 10.25 9.37
N SER A 6 -19.41 9.48 10.44
CA SER A 6 -18.10 9.42 11.09
C SER A 6 -17.14 8.87 10.05
N GLU A 7 -16.51 9.76 9.28
CA GLU A 7 -15.30 9.45 8.54
C GLU A 7 -14.41 8.75 9.55
N ARG A 8 -14.14 7.46 9.34
CA ARG A 8 -13.19 6.78 10.22
C ARG A 8 -11.90 7.58 10.06
N PRO A 9 -11.22 8.00 11.14
CA PRO A 9 -10.01 8.83 11.05
C PRO A 9 -8.93 8.25 10.11
N HIS A 10 -8.99 6.94 9.86
CA HIS A 10 -8.13 6.18 8.96
C HIS A 10 -8.50 6.26 7.47
N ASP A 11 -9.73 6.64 7.10
CA ASP A 11 -10.16 6.80 5.70
C ASP A 11 -9.54 8.05 5.08
N GLY A 12 -9.57 9.18 5.79
CA GLY A 12 -8.98 10.44 5.31
C GLY A 12 -7.46 10.34 5.07
N ARG A 13 -6.73 9.63 5.94
CA ARG A 13 -5.29 9.44 5.77
C ARG A 13 -4.94 8.51 4.61
N LEU A 14 -5.71 7.43 4.41
CA LEU A 14 -5.49 6.52 3.28
C LEU A 14 -5.75 7.23 1.95
N SER A 15 -6.86 7.96 1.84
CA SER A 15 -7.21 8.74 0.64
C SER A 15 -6.15 9.79 0.31
N GLN A 16 -5.65 10.52 1.31
CA GLN A 16 -4.57 11.50 1.10
C GLN A 16 -3.30 10.84 0.53
N LEU A 17 -2.84 9.75 1.14
CA LEU A 17 -1.63 9.05 0.69
C LEU A 17 -1.82 8.46 -0.71
N TRP A 18 -3.02 7.96 -1.01
CA TRP A 18 -3.38 7.45 -2.32
C TRP A 18 -3.31 8.53 -3.39
N GLU A 19 -3.89 9.70 -3.13
CA GLU A 19 -3.81 10.83 -4.04
C GLU A 19 -2.36 11.33 -4.25
N GLU A 20 -1.56 11.39 -3.18
CA GLU A 20 -0.14 11.74 -3.28
C GLU A 20 0.62 10.73 -4.13
N HIS A 21 0.33 9.44 -3.97
CA HIS A 21 0.93 8.35 -4.75
C HIS A 21 0.54 8.44 -6.23
N MET A 22 -0.73 8.66 -6.54
CA MET A 22 -1.23 8.79 -7.92
C MET A 22 -0.65 9.99 -8.67
N ARG A 23 -0.22 11.04 -7.96
CA ARG A 23 0.47 12.21 -8.54
C ARG A 23 1.98 12.01 -8.69
N ALA A 24 2.55 11.03 -8.01
CA ALA A 24 3.99 10.76 -8.08
C ALA A 24 4.35 10.04 -9.40
N LEU A 25 5.52 10.36 -9.94
CA LEU A 25 6.05 9.64 -11.10
C LEU A 25 6.59 8.28 -10.65
N PHE A 26 6.33 7.24 -11.42
CA PHE A 26 6.97 5.96 -11.17
C PHE A 26 8.50 6.12 -11.24
N PRO A 27 9.28 5.59 -10.27
CA PRO A 27 10.71 5.81 -10.23
C PRO A 27 11.42 5.20 -11.46
N ALA A 28 12.01 6.03 -12.31
CA ALA A 28 12.60 5.59 -13.58
C ALA A 28 13.76 4.60 -13.42
N GLY A 29 14.46 4.64 -12.28
CA GLY A 29 15.60 3.76 -11.98
C GLY A 29 15.29 2.27 -11.80
N PHE A 30 14.01 1.89 -11.84
CA PHE A 30 13.57 0.53 -11.46
C PHE A 30 12.80 -0.22 -12.55
N ARG A 31 12.79 0.28 -13.79
CA ARG A 31 12.29 -0.51 -14.93
C ARG A 31 13.17 -1.73 -15.13
N GLY A 32 12.63 -2.92 -14.84
CA GLY A 32 13.35 -4.20 -15.00
C GLY A 32 14.36 -4.50 -13.90
N VAL A 33 14.28 -3.83 -12.75
CA VAL A 33 15.11 -4.12 -11.58
C VAL A 33 14.40 -5.12 -10.68
N ASP A 34 15.07 -6.24 -10.46
CA ASP A 34 14.69 -7.25 -9.49
C ASP A 34 15.54 -7.07 -8.23
N PHE A 35 14.89 -6.90 -7.08
CA PHE A 35 15.55 -7.02 -5.78
C PHE A 35 15.23 -8.37 -5.15
N GLU A 36 16.22 -9.27 -5.16
CA GLU A 36 16.13 -10.58 -4.50
C GLU A 36 14.86 -11.39 -4.87
N GLY A 37 14.53 -11.45 -6.15
CA GLY A 37 13.36 -12.10 -6.73
C GLY A 37 12.07 -11.26 -6.71
N VAL A 38 12.14 -9.97 -6.34
CA VAL A 38 10.97 -9.09 -6.24
C VAL A 38 10.91 -8.18 -7.46
N ASP A 39 9.94 -8.45 -8.33
CA ASP A 39 9.51 -7.51 -9.37
C ASP A 39 8.80 -6.32 -8.71
N LEU A 40 9.43 -5.15 -8.81
CA LEU A 40 8.97 -3.91 -8.21
C LEU A 40 7.77 -3.30 -8.94
N ILE A 41 7.66 -3.47 -10.27
CA ILE A 41 6.50 -3.00 -11.03
C ILE A 41 5.28 -3.81 -10.64
N LEU A 42 5.43 -5.13 -10.53
CA LEU A 42 4.33 -5.99 -10.10
C LEU A 42 3.94 -5.70 -8.65
N LEU A 43 4.91 -5.49 -7.76
CA LEU A 43 4.64 -5.16 -6.36
C LEU A 43 3.91 -3.82 -6.21
N ASP A 44 4.29 -2.79 -6.98
CA ASP A 44 3.59 -1.51 -7.03
C ASP A 44 2.13 -1.69 -7.47
N ALA A 45 1.92 -2.38 -8.60
CA ALA A 45 0.60 -2.62 -9.16
C ALA A 45 -0.31 -3.42 -8.20
N ASP A 46 0.23 -4.46 -7.56
CA ASP A 46 -0.51 -5.29 -6.60
C ASP A 46 -0.97 -4.44 -5.39
N VAL A 47 -0.08 -3.64 -4.82
CA VAL A 47 -0.42 -2.78 -3.67
C VAL A 47 -1.41 -1.70 -4.08
N ALA A 48 -1.20 -1.05 -5.22
CA ALA A 48 -2.09 0.00 -5.73
C ALA A 48 -3.51 -0.54 -5.98
N ALA A 49 -3.63 -1.74 -6.58
CA ALA A 49 -4.92 -2.38 -6.80
C ALA A 49 -5.63 -2.72 -5.49
N LEU A 50 -4.91 -3.21 -4.47
CA LEU A 50 -5.49 -3.51 -3.16
C LEU A 50 -5.94 -2.25 -2.41
N VAL A 51 -5.15 -1.17 -2.46
CA VAL A 51 -5.51 0.11 -1.85
C VAL A 51 -6.76 0.70 -2.54
N GLN A 52 -6.81 0.68 -3.87
CA GLN A 52 -7.98 1.15 -4.61
C GLN A 52 -9.23 0.33 -4.26
N ARG A 53 -9.12 -1.00 -4.20
CA ARG A 53 -10.24 -1.88 -3.80
C ARG A 53 -10.72 -1.61 -2.38
N GLU A 54 -9.80 -1.37 -1.43
CA GLU A 54 -10.17 -0.96 -0.08
C GLU A 54 -10.99 0.34 -0.10
N LEU A 55 -10.51 1.35 -0.83
CA LEU A 55 -11.19 2.64 -0.97
C LEU A 55 -12.57 2.51 -1.64
N ASP A 56 -12.73 1.54 -2.54
CA ASP A 56 -13.98 1.29 -3.27
C ASP A 56 -15.00 0.45 -2.50
N GLY A 57 -14.63 -0.16 -1.37
CA GLY A 57 -15.58 -0.91 -0.54
C GLY A 57 -15.02 -2.10 0.25
N GLY A 58 -13.72 -2.34 0.19
CA GLY A 58 -13.04 -3.33 1.02
C GLY A 58 -12.42 -4.51 0.26
N LEU A 59 -11.76 -5.38 1.01
CA LEU A 59 -11.07 -6.57 0.55
C LEU A 59 -11.76 -7.83 1.06
N GLY A 60 -11.83 -8.86 0.21
CA GLY A 60 -12.12 -10.23 0.66
C GLY A 60 -10.86 -10.96 1.14
N ASP A 61 -11.03 -12.16 1.69
CA ASP A 61 -9.96 -12.95 2.32
C ASP A 61 -8.72 -13.14 1.42
N GLU A 62 -8.92 -13.41 0.13
CA GLU A 62 -7.82 -13.52 -0.84
C GLU A 62 -7.06 -12.19 -0.97
N GLY A 63 -7.78 -11.07 -1.05
CA GLY A 63 -7.18 -9.74 -1.11
C GLY A 63 -6.39 -9.41 0.15
N VAL A 64 -6.90 -9.80 1.32
CA VAL A 64 -6.18 -9.66 2.61
C VAL A 64 -4.91 -10.52 2.62
N ALA A 65 -4.96 -11.76 2.12
CA ALA A 65 -3.77 -12.61 2.03
C ALA A 65 -2.70 -12.02 1.11
N ILE A 66 -3.10 -11.49 -0.05
CA ILE A 66 -2.18 -10.83 -1.00
C ILE A 66 -1.59 -9.56 -0.36
N LEU A 67 -2.39 -8.77 0.36
CA LEU A 67 -1.94 -7.57 1.07
C LEU A 67 -0.79 -7.88 2.04
N TRP A 68 -0.95 -8.93 2.86
CA TRP A 68 0.11 -9.35 3.78
C TRP A 68 1.37 -9.82 3.06
N ALA A 69 1.23 -10.54 1.94
CA ALA A 69 2.37 -10.93 1.11
C ALA A 69 3.09 -9.70 0.50
N CYS A 70 2.35 -8.68 0.07
CA CYS A 70 2.92 -7.43 -0.44
C CYS A 70 3.68 -6.68 0.66
N ILE A 71 3.12 -6.60 1.88
CA ILE A 71 3.79 -5.99 3.04
C ILE A 71 5.14 -6.67 3.32
N ALA A 72 5.17 -8.00 3.33
CA ALA A 72 6.42 -8.74 3.56
C ALA A 72 7.46 -8.46 2.47
N ARG A 73 7.04 -8.37 1.20
CA ARG A 73 7.93 -8.01 0.07
C ARG A 73 8.44 -6.58 0.17
N LEU A 74 7.60 -5.63 0.58
CA LEU A 74 7.99 -4.24 0.82
C LEU A 74 8.99 -4.12 1.96
N ASP A 75 8.77 -4.82 3.08
CA ASP A 75 9.69 -4.85 4.22
C ASP A 75 11.05 -5.45 3.84
N LYS A 76 11.07 -6.40 2.90
CA LYS A 76 12.29 -6.99 2.35
C LYS A 76 13.08 -6.02 1.48
N ILE A 77 12.42 -5.30 0.57
CA ILE A 77 13.10 -4.45 -0.42
C ILE A 77 13.45 -3.05 0.09
N LEU A 78 12.69 -2.49 1.02
CA LEU A 78 12.91 -1.12 1.51
C LEU A 78 14.33 -0.86 2.05
N PRO A 79 14.96 -1.77 2.84
CA PRO A 79 16.33 -1.58 3.29
C PRO A 79 17.39 -1.66 2.17
N LEU A 80 17.03 -2.18 1.00
CA LEU A 80 17.94 -2.42 -0.13
C LEU A 80 17.94 -1.25 -1.12
N ILE A 81 16.96 -0.36 -1.04
CA ILE A 81 16.85 0.79 -1.94
C ILE A 81 17.83 1.88 -1.48
N GLY A 82 18.83 2.16 -2.30
CA GLY A 82 19.82 3.22 -2.06
C GLY A 82 19.45 4.60 -2.62
N ASP A 83 18.32 4.73 -3.31
CA ASP A 83 17.85 5.98 -3.91
C ASP A 83 16.73 6.62 -3.06
N ASP A 84 16.94 7.85 -2.61
CA ASP A 84 16.03 8.54 -1.67
C ASP A 84 14.60 8.68 -2.21
N TYR A 85 14.46 8.96 -3.51
CA TYR A 85 13.15 9.11 -4.14
C TYR A 85 12.42 7.77 -4.17
N CYS A 86 13.09 6.72 -4.62
CA CYS A 86 12.52 5.37 -4.64
C CYS A 86 12.18 4.86 -3.25
N THR A 87 13.07 5.07 -2.27
CA THR A 87 12.79 4.71 -0.88
C THR A 87 11.53 5.42 -0.39
N SER A 88 11.40 6.72 -0.66
CA SER A 88 10.21 7.49 -0.29
C SER A 88 8.94 7.01 -1.01
N TYR A 89 9.08 6.59 -2.27
CA TYR A 89 7.98 6.07 -3.09
C TYR A 89 7.44 4.74 -2.53
N TYR A 90 8.31 3.73 -2.33
CA TYR A 90 7.91 2.43 -1.80
C TYR A 90 7.56 2.50 -0.30
N ALA A 91 8.11 3.43 0.47
CA ALA A 91 7.70 3.66 1.85
C ALA A 91 6.25 4.14 1.93
N ARG A 92 5.80 4.94 0.96
CA ARG A 92 4.39 5.36 0.86
C ARG A 92 3.46 4.20 0.58
N LEU A 93 3.82 3.32 -0.37
CA LEU A 93 3.08 2.07 -0.62
C LEU A 93 2.99 1.22 0.66
N ARG A 94 4.11 1.07 1.39
CA ARG A 94 4.16 0.33 2.65
C ARG A 94 3.29 0.93 3.75
N MET A 95 3.23 2.25 3.82
CA MET A 95 2.37 2.96 4.76
C MET A 95 0.89 2.76 4.42
N MET A 96 0.50 2.92 3.16
CA MET A 96 -0.88 2.67 2.72
C MET A 96 -1.28 1.21 2.98
N ALA A 97 -0.46 0.24 2.58
CA ALA A 97 -0.71 -1.18 2.82
C ALA A 97 -0.88 -1.49 4.31
N GLY A 98 -0.07 -0.88 5.19
CA GLY A 98 -0.20 -1.04 6.64
C GLY A 98 -1.51 -0.46 7.20
N ILE A 99 -1.96 0.69 6.70
CA ILE A 99 -3.26 1.28 7.07
C ILE A 99 -4.41 0.36 6.66
N VAL A 100 -4.35 -0.22 5.46
CA VAL A 100 -5.35 -1.20 5.01
C VAL A 100 -5.30 -2.44 5.88
N ALA A 101 -4.12 -3.02 6.11
CA ALA A 101 -3.96 -4.27 6.86
C ALA A 101 -4.45 -4.17 8.30
N ALA A 102 -4.27 -3.02 8.95
CA ALA A 102 -4.77 -2.76 10.29
C ALA A 102 -6.29 -2.92 10.42
N ARG A 103 -7.06 -2.76 9.33
CA ARG A 103 -8.53 -2.93 9.30
C ARG A 103 -8.96 -4.39 9.32
N TYR A 104 -8.04 -5.29 8.94
CA TYR A 104 -8.26 -6.73 8.83
C TYR A 104 -7.52 -7.51 9.92
N MET A 105 -6.87 -6.83 10.87
CA MET A 105 -6.35 -7.47 12.06
C MET A 105 -7.52 -7.84 12.98
N PRO A 106 -7.54 -9.07 13.55
CA PRO A 106 -8.50 -9.39 14.59
C PRO A 106 -8.35 -8.37 15.72
N SER A 107 -9.45 -7.69 16.07
CA SER A 107 -9.46 -6.88 17.28
C SER A 107 -9.16 -7.82 18.45
N ALA A 108 -8.11 -7.53 19.22
CA ALA A 108 -7.85 -8.27 20.45
C ALA A 108 -9.10 -8.16 21.34
N ILE A 109 -9.70 -9.31 21.66
CA ILE A 109 -10.88 -9.45 22.52
C ILE A 109 -10.41 -9.36 23.98
#